data_AF-A0A7S0ZNZ0-F1
#
_entry.id   AF-A0A7S0ZNZ0-F1
#
_cell.length_a   1.000
_cell.length_b   1.000
_cell.length_c   1.000
_cell.angle_alpha   90.00
_cell.angle_beta   90.00
_cell.angle_gamma   90.00
#
_symmetry.space_group_name_H-M   'P 1'
#
loop_
_entity.id
_entity.type
_entity.pdbx_description
1 polymer ?
#
loop_
_entity_poly.entity_id
_entity_poly.type
_entity_poly.pdbx_seq_one_letter_code
_entity_poly.pdbx_strand_id
1 'polypeptide(L)'
;KAAEEAGVDMIVAWGNDFTSTKYVVSCVRKGAPNTLIGSGINPGAYKSIEEALALAAEIRAVGTDIIYCSGLVPDKFAGLSRQHYPCCGHVGYLPCNDTWFGGPRAVGTTTAEAKKLY
;
A
#
# COMPACT_ATOMS: atom_id res chain seq x y z
N LYS A 1 -12.87 -4.90 14.32
CA LYS A 1 -13.45 -4.73 15.66
C LYS A 1 -12.42 -5.03 16.73
N ALA A 2 -12.02 -6.29 16.94
CA ALA A 2 -11.03 -6.64 17.97
C ALA A 2 -9.71 -5.82 17.91
N ALA A 3 -9.16 -5.58 16.72
CA ALA A 3 -7.95 -4.75 16.56
C ALA A 3 -8.14 -3.29 17.04
N GLU A 4 -9.27 -2.66 16.70
CA GLU A 4 -9.60 -1.29 17.15
C GLU A 4 -9.83 -1.26 18.67
N GLU A 5 -10.55 -2.23 19.21
CA GLU A 5 -10.78 -2.36 20.66
C GLU A 5 -9.49 -2.59 21.45
N ALA A 6 -8.50 -3.24 20.84
CA ALA A 6 -7.17 -3.42 21.39
C ALA A 6 -6.27 -2.17 21.28
N GLY A 7 -6.74 -1.10 20.63
CA GLY A 7 -5.98 0.14 20.44
C GLY A 7 -4.92 0.06 19.34
N VAL A 8 -5.11 -0.78 18.32
CA VAL A 8 -4.21 -0.79 17.15
C VAL A 8 -4.36 0.52 16.38
N ASP A 9 -3.23 1.22 16.15
CA ASP A 9 -3.23 2.51 15.45
C ASP A 9 -3.56 2.42 13.96
N MET A 10 -3.13 1.33 13.31
CA MET A 10 -3.26 1.15 11.86
C MET A 10 -3.52 -0.31 11.48
N ILE A 11 -4.47 -0.51 10.56
CA ILE A 11 -4.77 -1.81 9.98
C ILE A 11 -4.45 -1.78 8.48
N VAL A 12 -3.56 -2.66 8.03
CA VAL A 12 -3.32 -2.89 6.59
C VAL A 12 -4.21 -4.03 6.12
N ALA A 13 -5.04 -3.77 5.11
CA ALA A 13 -6.01 -4.71 4.58
C ALA A 13 -5.77 -4.97 3.08
N TRP A 14 -5.80 -6.24 2.68
CA TRP A 14 -5.47 -6.66 1.31
C TRP A 14 -6.26 -7.92 0.91
N GLY A 15 -6.61 -8.03 -0.38
CA GLY A 15 -7.21 -9.23 -1.00
C GLY A 15 -6.34 -9.78 -2.14
N ASN A 16 -6.71 -10.91 -2.74
CA ASN A 16 -5.88 -11.52 -3.81
C ASN A 16 -5.81 -10.67 -5.09
N ASP A 17 -6.79 -9.81 -5.31
CA ASP A 17 -6.90 -8.90 -6.45
C ASP A 17 -7.56 -7.58 -6.01
N PHE A 18 -7.68 -6.61 -6.92
CA PHE A 18 -8.24 -5.30 -6.58
C PHE A 18 -9.73 -5.36 -6.18
N THR A 19 -10.52 -6.25 -6.78
CA THR A 19 -11.95 -6.41 -6.47
C THR A 19 -12.15 -6.95 -5.06
N SER A 20 -11.45 -8.03 -4.73
CA SER A 20 -11.44 -8.63 -3.39
C SER A 20 -10.82 -7.69 -2.36
N THR A 21 -9.80 -6.91 -2.73
CA THR A 21 -9.24 -5.86 -1.85
C THR A 21 -10.30 -4.82 -1.49
N LYS A 22 -11.09 -4.33 -2.46
CA LYS A 22 -12.20 -3.41 -2.18
C LYS A 22 -13.22 -3.99 -1.20
N TYR A 23 -13.59 -5.27 -1.40
CA TYR A 23 -14.48 -5.97 -0.49
C TYR A 23 -13.89 -6.07 0.92
N VAL A 24 -12.65 -6.55 1.06
CA VAL A 24 -11.96 -6.70 2.35
C VAL A 24 -11.86 -5.36 3.07
N VAL A 25 -11.40 -4.30 2.40
CA VAL A 25 -11.30 -2.95 2.97
C VAL A 25 -12.67 -2.47 3.47
N SER A 26 -13.74 -2.67 2.70
CA SER A 26 -15.09 -2.27 3.12
C SER A 26 -15.56 -2.99 4.39
N CYS A 27 -15.19 -4.26 4.53
CA CYS A 27 -15.49 -5.05 5.73
C CYS A 27 -14.65 -4.58 6.93
N VAL A 28 -13.36 -4.30 6.73
CA VAL A 28 -12.48 -3.78 7.78
C VAL A 28 -12.97 -2.42 8.25
N ARG A 29 -13.31 -1.48 7.35
CA ARG A 29 -13.86 -0.17 7.72
C ARG A 29 -15.14 -0.28 8.52
N LYS A 30 -16.07 -1.17 8.14
CA LYS A 30 -17.29 -1.44 8.94
C LYS A 30 -16.96 -1.94 10.35
N GLY A 31 -15.91 -2.75 10.48
CA GLY A 31 -15.51 -3.33 11.75
C GLY A 31 -14.58 -2.45 12.61
N ALA A 32 -13.89 -1.48 12.03
CA ALA A 32 -12.93 -0.58 12.67
C ALA A 32 -13.10 0.85 12.11
N PRO A 33 -14.23 1.51 12.40
CA PRO A 33 -14.59 2.80 11.81
C PRO A 33 -13.65 3.95 12.18
N ASN A 34 -12.95 3.86 13.31
CA ASN A 34 -12.13 4.95 13.86
C ASN A 34 -10.62 4.71 13.73
N THR A 35 -10.22 3.54 13.22
CA THR A 35 -8.81 3.18 13.01
C THR A 35 -8.33 3.63 11.63
N LEU A 36 -7.04 3.98 11.51
CA LEU A 36 -6.42 4.24 10.22
C LEU A 36 -6.34 2.96 9.39
N ILE A 37 -6.88 2.96 8.17
CA ILE A 37 -6.87 1.80 7.28
C ILE A 37 -5.98 2.06 6.07
N GLY A 38 -4.99 1.18 5.89
CA GLY A 38 -4.10 1.16 4.75
C GLY A 38 -4.43 0.05 3.75
N SER A 39 -4.34 0.35 2.46
CA SER A 39 -4.41 -0.64 1.38
C SER A 39 -3.68 -0.12 0.14
N GLY A 40 -3.38 -0.95 -0.85
CA GLY A 40 -2.66 -0.52 -2.06
C GLY A 40 -3.45 -0.68 -3.35
N ILE A 41 -2.89 -0.11 -4.41
CA ILE A 41 -3.48 -0.03 -5.76
C ILE A 41 -2.61 -0.74 -6.80
N ASN A 42 -1.81 -1.72 -6.37
CA ASN A 42 -0.92 -2.47 -7.27
C ASN A 42 -1.68 -3.52 -8.10
N PRO A 43 -1.34 -3.72 -9.38
CA PRO A 43 -0.22 -3.11 -10.12
C PRO A 43 -0.54 -1.80 -10.86
N GLY A 44 -1.81 -1.36 -10.89
CA GLY A 44 -2.23 -0.20 -11.68
C GLY A 44 -1.54 1.13 -11.29
N ALA A 45 -1.06 1.23 -10.04
CA ALA A 45 -0.23 2.33 -9.54
C ALA A 45 0.97 2.69 -10.44
N TYR A 46 1.52 1.72 -11.18
CA TYR A 46 2.75 1.93 -11.95
C TYR A 46 2.51 2.24 -13.44
N LYS A 47 1.27 2.12 -13.92
CA LYS A 47 0.96 2.18 -15.35
C LYS A 47 0.89 3.61 -15.86
N SER A 48 0.05 4.46 -15.27
CA SER A 48 0.03 5.91 -15.52
C SER A 48 -0.50 6.66 -14.28
N ILE A 49 -0.35 7.99 -14.26
CA ILE A 49 -0.88 8.79 -13.15
C ILE A 49 -2.41 8.84 -13.15
N GLU A 50 -3.03 8.84 -14.33
CA GLU A 50 -4.48 8.82 -14.49
C GLU A 50 -5.08 7.53 -13.93
N GLU A 51 -4.47 6.38 -14.24
CA GLU A 51 -4.89 5.08 -13.71
C GLU A 51 -4.65 4.99 -12.20
N ALA A 52 -3.51 5.49 -11.71
CA ALA A 52 -3.24 5.54 -10.27
C ALA A 52 -4.29 6.39 -9.54
N LEU A 53 -4.67 7.56 -10.07
CA LEU A 53 -5.68 8.44 -9.49
C LEU A 53 -7.08 7.81 -9.50
N ALA A 54 -7.45 7.12 -10.59
CA ALA A 54 -8.72 6.41 -10.68
C ALA A 54 -8.82 5.29 -9.62
N LEU A 55 -7.78 4.46 -9.51
CA LEU A 55 -7.74 3.38 -8.52
C LEU A 55 -7.68 3.92 -7.07
N ALA A 56 -6.96 5.01 -6.85
CA ALA A 56 -6.91 5.70 -5.56
C ALA A 56 -8.29 6.20 -5.13
N ALA A 57 -9.06 6.77 -6.06
CA ALA A 57 -10.43 7.20 -5.79
C ALA A 57 -11.33 6.01 -5.43
N GLU A 58 -11.24 4.90 -6.19
CA GLU A 58 -12.03 3.69 -5.93
C GLU A 58 -11.72 3.07 -4.56
N ILE A 59 -10.44 2.92 -4.20
CA ILE A 59 -10.06 2.28 -2.94
C ILE A 59 -10.33 3.19 -1.73
N ARG A 60 -10.23 4.51 -1.91
CA ARG A 60 -10.63 5.49 -0.89
C ARG A 60 -12.13 5.44 -0.63
N ALA A 61 -12.95 5.32 -1.68
CA ALA A 61 -14.40 5.26 -1.57
C ALA A 61 -14.91 4.08 -0.71
N VAL A 62 -14.13 3.00 -0.62
CA VAL A 62 -14.48 1.83 0.22
C VAL A 62 -13.87 1.87 1.63
N GLY A 63 -13.10 2.91 1.96
CA GLY A 63 -12.64 3.19 3.33
C GLY A 63 -11.13 3.15 3.58
N THR A 64 -10.29 3.16 2.54
CA THR A 64 -8.83 3.33 2.70
C THR A 64 -8.48 4.79 2.99
N ASP A 65 -7.67 5.02 4.02
CA ASP A 65 -7.16 6.35 4.40
C ASP A 65 -5.77 6.63 3.83
N ILE A 66 -4.91 5.60 3.77
CA ILE A 66 -3.53 5.70 3.30
C ILE A 66 -3.22 4.63 2.26
N ILE A 67 -2.66 5.06 1.13
CA ILE A 67 -2.32 4.17 0.03
C ILE A 67 -0.95 3.56 0.28
N TYR A 68 -0.90 2.25 0.37
CA TYR A 68 0.32 1.46 0.46
C TYR A 68 0.95 1.32 -0.93
N CYS A 69 2.19 1.80 -1.06
CA CYS A 69 2.92 1.94 -2.30
C CYS A 69 4.20 1.10 -2.25
N SER A 70 4.23 -0.04 -2.95
CA SER A 70 5.50 -0.76 -3.14
C SER A 70 6.41 0.04 -4.07
N GLY A 71 7.70 0.12 -3.78
CA GLY A 71 8.67 0.60 -4.76
C GLY A 71 9.32 1.95 -4.44
N LEU A 72 10.56 2.03 -4.91
CA LEU A 72 11.56 3.06 -4.60
C LEU A 72 11.47 4.31 -5.49
N VAL A 73 10.36 4.54 -6.19
CA VAL A 73 10.24 5.66 -7.14
C VAL A 73 9.18 6.66 -6.64
N PRO A 74 9.52 7.56 -5.70
CA PRO A 74 8.62 8.59 -5.19
C PRO A 74 7.87 9.36 -6.28
N ASP A 75 8.52 9.64 -7.41
CA ASP A 75 7.95 10.38 -8.53
C ASP A 75 6.68 9.75 -9.10
N LYS A 76 6.54 8.41 -9.03
CA LYS A 76 5.33 7.71 -9.49
C LYS A 76 4.11 8.00 -8.60
N PHE A 77 4.34 8.39 -7.35
CA PHE A 77 3.28 8.68 -6.37
C PHE A 77 3.11 10.18 -6.10
N ALA A 78 3.96 11.03 -6.67
CA ALA A 78 3.90 12.47 -6.50
C ALA A 78 2.54 13.06 -6.93
N GLY A 79 1.96 12.55 -8.02
CA GLY A 79 0.64 12.99 -8.47
C GLY A 79 -0.50 12.61 -7.51
N LEU A 80 -0.43 11.43 -6.86
CA LEU A 80 -1.39 11.04 -5.81
C LEU A 80 -1.27 11.99 -4.61
N SER A 81 -0.05 12.24 -4.17
CA SER A 81 0.23 13.10 -3.02
C SER A 81 -0.24 14.54 -3.25
N ARG A 82 -0.04 15.08 -4.46
CA ARG A 82 -0.54 16.41 -4.86
C ARG A 82 -2.06 16.52 -4.86
N GLN A 83 -2.77 15.40 -4.98
CA GLN A 83 -4.24 15.33 -4.91
C GLN A 83 -4.74 14.90 -3.52
N HIS A 84 -3.90 15.01 -2.49
CA HIS A 84 -4.23 14.66 -1.10
C HIS A 84 -4.66 13.20 -0.91
N TYR A 85 -4.05 12.28 -1.65
CA TYR A 85 -4.03 10.86 -1.32
C TYR A 85 -2.76 10.55 -0.51
N PRO A 86 -2.86 10.30 0.80
CA PRO A 86 -1.71 9.93 1.62
C PRO A 86 -1.08 8.64 1.11
N CYS A 87 0.24 8.57 1.07
CA CYS A 87 0.97 7.41 0.57
C CYS A 87 1.98 6.91 1.61
N CYS A 88 2.06 5.58 1.79
CA CYS A 88 3.08 4.90 2.58
C CYS A 88 4.02 4.16 1.63
N GLY A 89 5.31 4.51 1.63
CA GLY A 89 6.32 3.80 0.85
C GLY A 89 6.70 2.47 1.49
N HIS A 90 6.90 1.44 0.67
CA HIS A 90 7.48 0.16 1.07
C HIS A 90 8.78 -0.08 0.31
N VAL A 91 9.87 -0.27 1.06
CA VAL A 91 11.24 -0.46 0.57
C VAL A 91 11.88 -1.65 1.27
N GLY A 92 12.99 -2.16 0.72
CA GLY A 92 13.66 -3.35 1.22
C GLY A 92 13.20 -4.60 0.47
N TYR A 93 12.75 -5.62 1.20
CA TYR A 93 12.19 -6.81 0.58
C TYR A 93 10.76 -6.53 0.09
N LEU A 94 10.58 -6.53 -1.22
CA LEU A 94 9.28 -6.38 -1.86
C LEU A 94 8.78 -7.75 -2.28
N PRO A 95 7.63 -8.24 -1.78
CA PRO A 95 7.07 -9.53 -2.20
C PRO A 95 6.81 -9.66 -3.70
N CYS A 96 6.58 -8.55 -4.41
CA CYS A 96 6.45 -8.57 -5.88
C CYS A 96 7.77 -8.93 -6.60
N ASN A 97 8.91 -8.86 -5.91
CA ASN A 97 10.23 -9.20 -6.42
C ASN A 97 10.69 -10.58 -5.93
N ASP A 98 9.80 -11.38 -5.35
CA ASP A 98 10.17 -12.66 -4.72
C ASP A 98 10.92 -13.60 -5.69
N THR A 99 10.43 -13.72 -6.92
CA THR A 99 11.06 -14.53 -7.97
C THR A 99 12.43 -14.00 -8.39
N TRP A 100 12.65 -12.68 -8.34
CA TRP A 100 13.95 -12.06 -8.64
C TRP A 100 14.97 -12.32 -7.53
N PHE A 101 14.51 -12.52 -6.30
CA PHE A 101 15.37 -12.84 -5.16
C PHE A 101 15.53 -14.35 -4.90
N GLY A 102 14.77 -15.19 -5.61
CA GLY A 102 14.74 -16.63 -5.35
C GLY A 102 14.05 -16.99 -4.03
N GLY A 103 13.14 -16.14 -3.56
CA GLY A 103 12.43 -16.27 -2.29
C GLY A 103 12.67 -15.09 -1.33
N PRO A 104 12.03 -15.12 -0.15
CA PRO A 104 12.21 -14.11 0.88
C PRO A 104 13.66 -14.02 1.36
N ARG A 105 14.21 -12.79 1.36
CA ARG A 105 15.55 -12.52 1.88
C ARG A 105 15.62 -11.16 2.56
N ALA A 106 16.62 -10.97 3.41
CA ALA A 106 16.99 -9.64 3.91
C ALA A 106 17.57 -8.79 2.76
N VAL A 107 17.18 -7.51 2.70
CA VAL A 107 17.64 -6.51 1.72
C VAL A 107 18.22 -5.32 2.48
N GLY A 108 19.32 -4.75 1.99
CA GLY A 108 20.01 -3.64 2.67
C GLY A 108 21.09 -4.10 3.65
N THR A 109 21.52 -5.36 3.54
CA THR A 109 22.52 -5.95 4.45
C THR A 109 23.96 -5.52 4.15
N THR A 110 24.19 -5.00 2.94
CA THR A 110 25.46 -4.39 2.55
C THR A 110 25.30 -2.89 2.36
N THR A 111 26.39 -2.13 2.53
CA THR A 111 26.38 -0.68 2.26
C THR A 111 25.89 -0.34 0.85
N ALA A 112 26.24 -1.18 -0.14
CA ALA A 112 25.81 -0.98 -1.52
C ALA A 112 24.30 -1.17 -1.70
N GLU A 113 23.68 -2.14 -1.01
CA GLU A 113 22.23 -2.30 -1.02
C GLU A 113 21.53 -1.19 -0.22
N ALA A 114 22.04 -0.85 0.97
CA ALA A 114 21.44 0.18 1.82
C ALA A 114 21.39 1.55 1.12
N LYS A 115 22.46 1.92 0.40
CA LYS A 115 22.50 3.15 -0.42
C LYS A 115 21.45 3.21 -1.54
N LYS A 116 20.88 2.07 -1.96
CA LYS A 116 19.80 2.03 -2.96
C LYS A 116 18.41 2.17 -2.34
N LEU A 117 18.30 2.01 -1.02
CA LEU A 117 17.03 2.13 -0.29
C LEU A 117 16.77 3.55 0.24
N TYR A 118 17.85 4.30 0.51
CA TYR A 118 17.84 5.70 0.91
C TYR A 118 17.73 6.62 -0.32
#